data_AF-A0A401M5V8-F1
#
_entry.id   AF-A0A401M5V8-F1
#
_cell.length_a   1.000
_cell.length_b   1.000
_cell.length_c   1.000
_cell.angle_alpha   90.00
_cell.angle_beta   90.00
_cell.angle_gamma   90.00
#
_symmetry.space_group_name_H-M   'P 1'
#
loop_
_entity.id
_entity.type
_entity.pdbx_description
1 polymer ?
#
loop_
_entity_poly.entity_id
_entity_poly.type
_entity_poly.pdbx_seq_one_letter_code
_entity_poly.pdbx_strand_id
1 'polypeptide(L)'
;MRAQAPAVAKWHLDGMNYVFTMPLSDHADHSGGDYIYFQGHPREFDTDREEITTRGPDHPRVKTAPFQHVGDTMFTRGSRVYHAVTPVTRGDRITLAVSLFCPLLGKQDENRFWHSAPDDGLLRTLRNWGELRRAVHRPAAYCRREGIPILPLKKHTRP
;
A
#
# COMPACT_ATOMS: atom_id res chain seq x y z
N MET A 1 22.32 -10.80 28.97
CA MET A 1 21.44 -9.80 28.29
C MET A 1 20.75 -10.51 27.13
N ARG A 2 19.41 -10.61 27.14
CA ARG A 2 18.67 -11.06 25.95
C ARG A 2 18.76 -9.95 24.91
N ALA A 3 19.38 -10.21 23.77
CA ALA A 3 19.32 -9.30 22.63
C ALA A 3 17.84 -9.11 22.28
N GLN A 4 17.38 -7.85 22.34
CA GLN A 4 16.03 -7.50 21.92
C GLN A 4 15.97 -7.79 20.41
N ALA A 5 15.14 -8.75 20.00
CA ALA A 5 14.97 -9.07 18.58
C ALA A 5 14.64 -7.76 17.85
N PRO A 6 15.27 -7.49 16.69
CA PRO A 6 15.04 -6.24 16.02
C PRO A 6 13.55 -6.17 15.67
N ALA A 7 12.91 -5.07 16.05
CA ALA A 7 11.47 -4.93 15.94
C ALA A 7 11.10 -4.83 14.45
N VAL A 8 10.30 -5.79 13.96
CA VAL A 8 9.61 -5.69 12.67
C VAL A 8 9.03 -4.28 12.51
N ALA A 9 9.18 -3.69 11.32
CA ALA A 9 8.62 -2.39 11.03
C ALA A 9 7.12 -2.36 11.38
N LYS A 10 6.62 -1.23 11.85
CA LYS A 10 5.26 -1.08 12.35
C LYS A 10 4.23 -1.64 11.35
N TRP A 11 3.51 -2.69 11.74
CA TRP A 11 2.40 -3.26 10.99
C TRP A 11 1.36 -2.18 10.66
N HIS A 12 0.99 -2.05 9.39
CA HIS A 12 0.07 -1.02 8.92
C HIS A 12 -0.73 -1.47 7.69
N LEU A 13 -1.75 -0.67 7.38
CA LEU A 13 -2.44 -0.64 6.11
C LEU A 13 -1.96 0.60 5.34
N ASP A 14 -1.94 0.52 4.03
CA ASP A 14 -1.71 1.71 3.21
C ASP A 14 -2.95 2.60 3.22
N GLY A 15 -2.74 3.91 3.08
CA GLY A 15 -3.86 4.81 2.83
C GLY A 15 -4.55 4.52 1.49
N MET A 16 -3.79 4.04 0.50
CA MET A 16 -4.25 3.84 -0.87
C MET A 16 -4.73 2.40 -1.10
N ASN A 17 -5.74 2.24 -1.95
CA ASN A 17 -6.31 0.90 -2.18
C ASN A 17 -5.41 -0.05 -2.93
N TYR A 18 -4.66 0.42 -3.91
CA TYR A 18 -3.95 -0.41 -4.85
C TYR A 18 -2.50 0.02 -4.87
N VAL A 19 -1.61 -0.85 -4.43
CA VAL A 19 -0.18 -0.53 -4.27
C VAL A 19 0.64 -1.61 -4.93
N PHE A 20 1.58 -1.18 -5.76
CA PHE A 20 2.67 -2.01 -6.25
C PHE A 20 3.88 -1.79 -5.37
N THR A 21 4.43 -2.87 -4.84
CA THR A 21 5.69 -2.86 -4.10
C THR A 21 6.71 -3.67 -4.89
N MET A 22 7.84 -3.03 -5.22
CA MET A 22 8.89 -3.60 -6.07
C MET A 22 10.27 -3.31 -5.45
N PRO A 23 11.13 -4.30 -5.21
CA PRO A 23 12.49 -4.06 -4.75
C PRO A 23 13.33 -3.49 -5.89
N LEU A 24 14.22 -2.56 -5.53
CA LEU A 24 15.25 -1.99 -6.40
C LEU A 24 16.65 -2.49 -6.03
N SER A 25 16.73 -3.52 -5.18
CA SER A 25 17.93 -4.24 -4.77
C SER A 25 17.62 -5.75 -4.80
N ASP A 26 18.57 -6.58 -5.19
CA ASP A 26 18.41 -8.04 -5.13
C ASP A 26 18.44 -8.51 -3.67
N HIS A 27 17.70 -9.58 -3.35
CA HIS A 27 17.69 -10.14 -1.99
C HIS A 27 19.07 -10.61 -1.55
N ALA A 28 19.90 -11.08 -2.49
CA ALA A 28 21.27 -11.51 -2.25
C ALA A 28 22.19 -10.39 -1.71
N ASP A 29 21.83 -9.13 -1.92
CA ASP A 29 22.63 -7.97 -1.51
C ASP A 29 22.37 -7.54 -0.06
N HIS A 30 21.30 -8.06 0.57
CA HIS A 30 20.91 -7.69 1.92
C HIS A 30 20.50 -8.90 2.78
N SER A 31 20.25 -8.66 4.06
CA SER A 31 19.68 -9.67 4.97
C SER A 31 18.59 -9.02 5.81
N GLY A 32 17.47 -9.72 5.96
CA GLY A 32 16.22 -9.11 6.44
C GLY A 32 15.69 -8.09 5.43
N GLY A 33 14.82 -7.17 5.86
CA GLY A 33 14.11 -6.28 4.93
C GLY A 33 12.99 -6.98 4.17
N ASP A 34 12.56 -8.16 4.63
CA ASP A 34 11.58 -8.98 3.94
C ASP A 34 10.19 -8.35 4.09
N TYR A 35 9.48 -8.21 2.98
CA TYR A 35 8.10 -7.75 2.99
C TYR A 35 7.21 -8.89 3.50
N ILE A 36 6.55 -8.68 4.63
CA ILE A 36 5.63 -9.66 5.21
C ILE A 36 4.21 -9.11 5.25
N TYR A 37 3.23 -9.99 5.10
CA TYR A 37 1.83 -9.62 5.10
C TYR A 37 0.98 -10.66 5.82
N PHE A 38 -0.13 -10.20 6.40
CA PHE A 38 -1.12 -11.06 7.02
C PHE A 38 -2.13 -11.57 5.99
N GLN A 39 -2.25 -12.89 5.89
CA GLN A 39 -3.22 -13.59 5.07
C GLN A 39 -4.55 -13.71 5.82
N GLY A 40 -5.31 -12.61 5.83
CA GLY A 40 -6.60 -12.55 6.51
C GLY A 40 -7.32 -11.23 6.34
N HIS A 41 -8.50 -11.15 6.97
CA HIS A 41 -9.27 -9.91 7.01
C HIS A 41 -8.66 -8.95 8.05
N PRO A 42 -8.63 -7.62 7.82
CA PRO A 42 -8.08 -6.66 8.78
C PRO A 42 -8.66 -6.78 10.19
N ARG A 43 -9.96 -7.07 10.32
CA ARG A 43 -10.60 -7.30 11.62
C ARG A 43 -10.00 -8.47 12.40
N GLU A 44 -9.61 -9.55 11.71
CA GLU A 44 -8.98 -10.71 12.35
C GLU A 44 -7.57 -10.34 12.82
N PHE A 45 -6.84 -9.55 12.02
CA PHE A 45 -5.55 -9.01 12.46
C PHE A 45 -5.69 -8.16 13.72
N ASP A 46 -6.72 -7.31 13.79
CA ASP A 46 -6.94 -6.45 14.95
C ASP A 46 -7.35 -7.23 16.20
N THR A 47 -8.12 -8.32 16.04
CA THR A 47 -8.48 -9.23 17.14
C THR A 47 -7.25 -9.97 17.68
N ASP A 48 -6.40 -10.50 16.80
CA ASP A 48 -5.25 -11.33 17.17
C ASP A 48 -3.93 -10.54 17.17
N ARG A 49 -4.01 -9.21 17.25
CA ARG A 49 -2.88 -8.30 16.98
C ARG A 49 -1.65 -8.64 17.81
N GLU A 50 -1.81 -8.87 19.11
CA GLU A 50 -0.68 -9.15 20.01
C GLU A 50 0.02 -10.46 19.65
N GLU A 51 -0.73 -11.52 19.32
CA GLU A 51 -0.15 -12.79 18.89
C GLU A 51 0.60 -12.62 17.56
N ILE A 52 -0.05 -11.98 16.58
CA ILE A 52 0.52 -11.79 15.24
C ILE A 52 1.79 -10.94 15.30
N THR A 53 1.78 -9.83 16.06
CA THR A 53 2.95 -8.95 16.15
C THR A 53 4.09 -9.56 16.95
N THR A 54 3.79 -10.35 17.99
CA THR A 54 4.79 -11.02 18.81
C THR A 54 5.49 -12.15 18.05
N ARG A 55 4.73 -12.96 17.31
CA ARG A 55 5.26 -14.06 16.50
C ARG A 55 5.85 -13.58 15.17
N GLY A 56 5.37 -12.46 14.64
CA GLY A 56 5.87 -11.87 13.41
C GLY A 56 5.86 -12.87 12.25
N PRO A 57 6.99 -13.08 11.54
CA PRO A 57 7.09 -14.06 10.45
C PRO A 57 6.74 -15.51 10.82
N ASP A 58 6.88 -15.89 12.10
CA ASP A 58 6.62 -17.27 12.57
C ASP A 58 5.12 -17.56 12.80
N HIS A 59 4.26 -16.56 12.61
CA HIS A 59 2.82 -16.74 12.69
C HIS A 59 2.30 -17.45 11.42
N PRO A 60 1.46 -18.51 11.50
CA PRO A 60 1.08 -19.32 10.33
C PRO A 60 0.34 -18.53 9.24
N ARG A 61 -0.34 -17.45 9.63
CA ARG A 61 -1.06 -16.54 8.72
C ARG A 61 -0.21 -15.36 8.24
N VAL A 62 1.03 -15.22 8.71
CA VAL A 62 1.96 -14.25 8.16
C VAL A 62 2.75 -14.93 7.05
N LYS A 63 2.87 -14.25 5.92
CA LYS A 63 3.58 -14.73 4.74
C LYS A 63 4.61 -13.71 4.31
N THR A 64 5.73 -14.21 3.80
CA THR A 64 6.77 -13.38 3.20
C THR A 64 6.53 -13.30 1.70
N ALA A 65 6.60 -12.11 1.12
CA ALA A 65 6.57 -11.94 -0.33
C ALA A 65 7.84 -12.58 -0.93
N PRO A 66 7.73 -13.35 -2.02
CA PRO A 66 8.84 -14.11 -2.59
C PRO A 66 9.75 -13.22 -3.47
N PHE A 67 10.09 -12.03 -3.00
CA PHE A 67 10.99 -11.12 -3.71
C PHE A 67 12.42 -11.66 -3.67
N GLN A 68 13.01 -11.90 -4.83
CA GLN A 68 14.38 -12.37 -4.99
C GLN A 68 15.21 -11.38 -5.83
N HIS A 69 14.58 -10.81 -6.86
CA HIS A 69 15.25 -9.99 -7.85
C HIS A 69 14.66 -8.58 -7.94
N VAL A 70 15.49 -7.64 -8.38
CA VAL A 70 15.06 -6.31 -8.81
C VAL A 70 13.91 -6.45 -9.81
N GLY A 71 12.82 -5.74 -9.56
CA GLY A 71 11.64 -5.76 -10.43
C GLY A 71 10.56 -6.78 -10.03
N ASP A 72 10.86 -7.74 -9.15
CA ASP A 72 9.82 -8.61 -8.59
C ASP A 72 8.71 -7.75 -7.96
N THR A 73 7.45 -8.02 -8.27
CA THR A 73 6.39 -7.07 -7.91
C THR A 73 5.26 -7.76 -7.18
N MET A 74 4.86 -7.21 -6.05
CA MET A 74 3.62 -7.57 -5.38
C MET A 74 2.60 -6.46 -5.59
N PHE A 75 1.47 -6.84 -6.16
CA PHE A 75 0.29 -5.99 -6.23
C PHE A 75 -0.63 -6.31 -5.06
N THR A 76 -0.91 -5.33 -4.20
CA THR A 76 -1.74 -5.52 -3.01
C THR A 76 -2.96 -4.62 -3.03
N ARG A 77 -3.98 -5.07 -2.29
CA ARG A 77 -4.99 -4.14 -1.80
C ARG A 77 -4.47 -3.46 -0.53
N GLY A 78 -3.66 -2.42 -0.68
CA GLY A 78 -2.90 -1.80 0.43
C GLY A 78 -3.74 -1.42 1.64
N SER A 79 -4.92 -0.83 1.42
CA SER A 79 -5.90 -0.49 2.46
C SER A 79 -6.59 -1.67 3.15
N ARG A 80 -6.31 -2.91 2.72
CA ARG A 80 -6.99 -4.13 3.21
C ARG A 80 -6.05 -5.25 3.61
N VAL A 81 -4.74 -5.07 3.46
CA VAL A 81 -3.75 -6.10 3.78
C VAL A 81 -2.76 -5.52 4.76
N TYR A 82 -2.84 -5.97 6.01
CA TYR A 82 -1.82 -5.62 7.00
C TYR A 82 -0.48 -6.17 6.56
N HIS A 83 0.51 -5.30 6.53
CA HIS A 83 1.85 -5.66 6.12
C HIS A 83 2.89 -4.89 6.92
N ALA A 84 4.11 -5.39 6.85
CA ALA A 84 5.28 -4.88 7.53
C ALA A 84 6.54 -5.30 6.78
N VAL A 85 7.69 -4.83 7.26
CA VAL A 85 9.00 -5.20 6.73
C VAL A 85 9.86 -5.71 7.89
N THR A 86 10.54 -6.85 7.72
CA THR A 86 11.50 -7.32 8.72
C THR A 86 12.70 -6.36 8.79
N PRO A 87 13.41 -6.26 9.91
CA PRO A 87 14.54 -5.35 10.02
C PRO A 87 15.67 -5.76 9.08
N VAL A 88 16.29 -4.79 8.41
CA VAL A 88 17.52 -5.02 7.66
C VAL A 88 18.67 -5.15 8.66
N THR A 89 19.41 -6.25 8.58
CA THR A 89 20.57 -6.52 9.46
C THR A 89 21.91 -6.39 8.73
N ARG A 90 21.89 -6.42 7.39
CA ARG A 90 23.06 -6.25 6.52
C ARG A 90 22.63 -5.73 5.15
N GLY A 91 23.48 -4.90 4.54
CA GLY A 91 23.27 -4.38 3.19
C GLY A 91 22.21 -3.29 3.13
N ASP A 92 21.88 -2.87 1.91
CA ASP A 92 20.85 -1.87 1.64
C ASP A 92 19.68 -2.51 0.91
N ARG A 93 18.47 -2.28 1.44
CA ARG A 93 17.22 -2.75 0.83
C ARG A 93 16.41 -1.55 0.34
N ILE A 94 16.36 -1.38 -0.97
CA ILE A 94 15.67 -0.26 -1.62
C ILE A 94 14.37 -0.78 -2.23
N THR A 95 13.28 -0.01 -2.14
CA THR A 95 11.98 -0.42 -2.66
C THR A 95 11.25 0.77 -3.26
N LEU A 96 10.66 0.54 -4.42
CA LEU A 96 9.71 1.43 -5.06
C LEU A 96 8.28 0.99 -4.67
N ALA A 97 7.53 1.91 -4.08
CA ALA A 97 6.10 1.74 -3.83
C ALA A 97 5.31 2.69 -4.73
N VAL A 98 4.47 2.15 -5.61
CA VAL A 98 3.59 2.92 -6.49
C VAL A 98 2.14 2.70 -6.08
N SER A 99 1.55 3.75 -5.51
CA SER A 99 0.15 3.72 -5.09
C SER A 99 -0.75 4.34 -6.15
N LEU A 100 -1.79 3.60 -6.54
CA LEU A 100 -2.74 4.00 -7.56
C LEU A 100 -4.04 4.50 -6.95
N PHE A 101 -4.51 5.64 -7.47
CA PHE A 101 -5.79 6.22 -7.14
C PHE A 101 -6.77 6.07 -8.30
N CYS A 102 -7.98 5.59 -8.00
CA CYS A 102 -9.09 5.63 -8.95
C CYS A 102 -10.21 6.51 -8.39
N PRO A 103 -10.47 7.70 -8.97
CA PRO A 103 -11.53 8.60 -8.49
C PRO A 103 -12.90 7.95 -8.42
N LEU A 104 -13.23 7.06 -9.35
CA LEU A 104 -14.51 6.33 -9.37
C LEU A 104 -14.66 5.38 -8.18
N LEU A 105 -13.54 4.94 -7.60
CA LEU A 105 -13.50 4.11 -6.41
C LEU A 105 -13.12 4.90 -5.15
N GLY A 106 -13.11 6.24 -5.21
CA GLY A 106 -12.53 7.10 -4.17
C GLY A 106 -13.13 6.97 -2.76
N LYS A 107 -14.33 6.39 -2.61
CA LYS A 107 -14.88 6.04 -1.29
C LYS A 107 -14.14 4.91 -0.58
N GLN A 108 -13.38 4.10 -1.32
CA GLN A 108 -12.60 3.01 -0.77
C GLN A 108 -11.22 3.51 -0.31
N ASP A 109 -10.81 4.71 -0.71
CA ASP A 109 -9.49 5.25 -0.41
C ASP A 109 -9.49 5.91 0.96
N GLU A 110 -8.57 5.52 1.83
CA GLU A 110 -8.48 6.02 3.20
C GLU A 110 -7.45 7.15 3.31
N ASN A 111 -6.68 7.42 2.24
CA ASN A 111 -5.65 8.44 2.25
C ASN A 111 -6.25 9.85 2.19
N ARG A 112 -6.23 10.53 3.34
CA ARG A 112 -6.61 11.95 3.46
C ARG A 112 -5.45 12.90 3.16
N PHE A 113 -4.25 12.37 2.95
CA PHE A 113 -3.02 13.13 2.86
C PHE A 113 -2.44 13.06 1.46
N TRP A 114 -2.31 14.23 0.83
CA TRP A 114 -1.83 14.37 -0.54
C TRP A 114 -0.76 15.46 -0.56
N HIS A 115 0.44 15.10 -0.99
CA HIS A 115 1.48 16.07 -1.33
C HIS A 115 1.61 16.13 -2.85
N SER A 116 1.58 17.34 -3.40
CA SER A 116 2.03 17.62 -4.76
C SER A 116 3.50 18.02 -4.67
N ALA A 117 4.32 17.53 -5.59
CA ALA A 117 5.75 17.84 -5.60
C ALA A 117 5.98 19.37 -5.61
N PRO A 118 6.91 19.89 -4.81
CA PRO A 118 7.14 21.33 -4.66
C PRO A 118 7.72 21.98 -5.92
N ASP A 119 8.27 21.19 -6.85
CA ASP A 119 8.93 21.66 -8.08
C ASP A 119 7.98 22.41 -9.03
N ASP A 120 6.67 22.28 -8.84
CA ASP A 120 5.64 22.97 -9.62
C ASP A 120 5.35 24.40 -9.13
N GLY A 121 5.84 24.78 -7.94
CA GLY A 121 5.54 26.05 -7.27
C GLY A 121 4.14 26.09 -6.64
N LEU A 122 4.01 26.85 -5.54
CA LEU A 122 2.83 26.87 -4.66
C LEU A 122 1.49 27.05 -5.41
N LEU A 123 1.44 27.94 -6.39
CA LEU A 123 0.20 28.21 -7.14
C LEU A 123 -0.28 26.99 -7.93
N ARG A 124 0.65 26.28 -8.59
CA ARG A 124 0.33 25.09 -9.38
C ARG A 124 -0.01 23.91 -8.46
N THR A 125 0.69 23.78 -7.34
CA THR A 125 0.36 22.84 -6.25
C THR A 125 -1.08 23.03 -5.77
N LEU A 126 -1.50 24.26 -5.46
CA LEU A 126 -2.86 24.56 -4.99
C LEU A 126 -3.92 24.26 -6.07
N ARG A 127 -3.63 24.58 -7.34
CA ARG A 127 -4.52 24.25 -8.46
C ARG A 127 -4.70 22.75 -8.60
N ASN A 128 -3.60 21.99 -8.66
CA ASN A 128 -3.62 20.52 -8.77
C ASN A 128 -4.41 19.90 -7.61
N TRP A 129 -4.25 20.45 -6.40
CA TRP A 129 -4.99 19.99 -5.23
C TRP A 129 -6.50 20.27 -5.32
N GLY A 130 -6.88 21.43 -5.86
CA GLY A 130 -8.27 21.76 -6.15
C GLY A 130 -8.89 20.84 -7.21
N GLU A 131 -8.14 20.51 -8.28
CA GLU A 131 -8.56 19.58 -9.33
C GLU A 131 -8.74 18.16 -8.77
N LEU A 132 -7.81 17.70 -7.93
CA LEU A 132 -7.90 16.41 -7.24
C LEU A 132 -9.11 16.36 -6.30
N ARG A 133 -9.31 17.37 -5.44
CA ARG A 133 -10.50 17.43 -4.55
C ARG A 133 -11.80 17.35 -5.35
N ARG A 134 -11.87 18.05 -6.49
CA ARG A 134 -13.05 17.96 -7.38
C ARG A 134 -13.21 16.57 -7.97
N ALA A 135 -12.12 15.91 -8.38
CA ALA A 135 -12.16 14.54 -8.88
C ALA A 135 -12.66 13.55 -7.81
N VAL A 136 -12.21 13.69 -6.56
CA VAL A 136 -12.66 12.88 -5.42
C VAL A 136 -14.16 13.09 -5.14
N HIS A 137 -14.63 14.35 -5.12
CA HIS A 137 -16.03 14.65 -4.80
C HIS A 137 -17.01 14.42 -5.96
N ARG A 138 -16.55 14.53 -7.21
CA ARG A 138 -17.38 14.42 -8.43
C ARG A 138 -16.70 13.55 -9.49
N PRO A 139 -16.42 12.26 -9.20
CA PRO A 139 -15.57 11.43 -10.05
C PRO A 139 -16.17 11.18 -11.43
N ALA A 140 -17.50 11.04 -11.55
CA ALA A 140 -18.16 10.91 -12.83
C ALA A 140 -18.05 12.17 -13.71
N ALA A 141 -18.06 13.37 -13.10
CA ALA A 141 -17.87 14.61 -13.83
C ALA A 141 -16.41 14.79 -14.28
N TYR A 142 -15.46 14.38 -13.43
CA TYR A 142 -14.05 14.32 -13.78
C TYR A 142 -13.81 13.41 -15.00
N CYS A 143 -14.25 12.14 -14.93
CA CYS A 143 -14.08 11.20 -16.04
C CYS A 143 -14.68 11.71 -17.35
N ARG A 144 -15.88 12.31 -17.31
CA ARG A 144 -16.48 12.93 -18.52
C ARG A 144 -15.64 14.06 -19.10
N ARG A 145 -15.08 14.92 -18.24
CA ARG A 145 -14.22 16.04 -18.69
C ARG A 145 -12.93 15.55 -19.35
N GLU A 146 -12.33 14.50 -18.81
CA GLU A 146 -11.10 13.90 -19.33
C GLU A 146 -11.33 12.88 -20.45
N GLY A 147 -12.57 12.73 -20.96
CA GLY A 147 -12.89 11.76 -22.02
C GLY A 147 -12.77 10.29 -21.59
N ILE A 148 -12.74 10.00 -20.29
CA ILE A 148 -12.66 8.64 -19.74
C ILE A 148 -14.06 8.00 -19.79
N PRO A 149 -14.26 6.89 -20.53
CA PRO A 149 -15.56 6.25 -20.63
C PRO A 149 -15.98 5.67 -19.28
N ILE A 150 -17.17 6.05 -18.80
CA ILE A 150 -17.81 5.45 -17.63
C ILE A 150 -18.80 4.42 -18.14
N LEU A 151 -18.42 3.14 -18.08
CA LEU A 151 -19.37 2.07 -18.34
C LEU A 151 -20.39 2.02 -17.20
N PRO A 152 -21.70 1.92 -17.49
CA PRO A 152 -22.68 1.67 -16.45
C PRO A 152 -22.31 0.39 -15.72
N LEU A 153 -22.15 0.47 -14.40
CA LEU A 153 -21.97 -0.71 -13.56
C LEU A 153 -23.16 -1.63 -13.80
N LYS A 154 -22.93 -2.82 -14.40
CA LYS A 154 -23.95 -3.85 -14.45
C LYS A 154 -24.41 -4.10 -13.02
N LYS A 155 -25.71 -3.94 -12.75
CA LYS A 155 -26.28 -4.40 -11.47
C LYS A 155 -25.97 -5.89 -11.39
N HIS A 156 -25.12 -6.30 -10.48
CA HIS A 156 -25.02 -7.70 -10.10
C HIS A 156 -26.37 -8.07 -9.46
N THR A 157 -27.27 -8.63 -10.25
CA THR A 157 -28.34 -9.48 -9.73
C THR A 157 -27.62 -10.64 -9.04
N ARG A 158 -27.61 -10.64 -7.71
CA ARG A 158 -27.19 -11.82 -6.96
C ARG A 158 -28.14 -12.97 -7.33
N PRO A 159 -27.64 -14.19 -7.55
CA PRO A 159 -28.49 -15.38 -7.51
C PRO A 159 -29.10 -15.55 -6.10
#